data_AF-A0A9P0P2J2-F1
#
_entry.id   AF-A0A9P0P2J2-F1
#
_cell.length_a   1.000
_cell.length_b   1.000
_cell.length_c   1.000
_cell.angle_alpha   90.00
_cell.angle_beta   90.00
_cell.angle_gamma   90.00
#
_symmetry.space_group_name_H-M   'P 1'
#
loop_
_entity.id
_entity.type
_entity.pdbx_description
1 polymer ?
#
loop_
_entity_poly.entity_id
_entity_poly.type
_entity_poly.pdbx_seq_one_letter_code
_entity_poly.pdbx_strand_id
1 'polypeptide(L)'
;MVGLTTVGAPAMGRDKELAEIISDIKAFIKKLELWEQNSIDGDTRHFPVLSEKIYQSPLELYDSKYHVEIGSNWKDNFRNRFKHFNEIAIVVQFIVSPFMEIDIQQFATSVTQNFSEDIAASEMEVIAFQNDLALKS
;
A
#
# COMPACT_ATOMS: atom_id res chain seq x y z
N MET A 1 -18.05 -9.49 -20.25
CA MET A 1 -16.83 -10.08 -19.67
C MET A 1 -15.67 -9.37 -20.34
N VAL A 2 -15.00 -8.46 -19.61
CA VAL A 2 -13.84 -7.72 -20.11
C VAL A 2 -12.64 -8.41 -19.48
N GLY A 3 -11.95 -9.29 -20.22
CA GLY A 3 -10.79 -10.02 -19.68
C GLY A 3 -9.55 -9.13 -19.58
N LEU A 4 -8.62 -9.49 -18.70
CA LEU A 4 -7.29 -8.88 -18.53
C LEU A 4 -6.53 -8.76 -19.86
N THR A 5 -6.81 -9.67 -20.80
CA THR A 5 -6.27 -9.66 -22.17
C THR A 5 -6.68 -8.44 -23.01
N THR A 6 -7.75 -7.72 -22.66
CA THR A 6 -8.20 -6.53 -23.39
C THR A 6 -7.54 -5.21 -22.96
N VAL A 7 -6.71 -5.22 -21.92
CA VAL A 7 -6.13 -4.00 -21.30
C VAL A 7 -4.75 -3.61 -21.90
N GLY A 8 -4.14 -4.48 -22.69
CA GLY A 8 -2.68 -4.58 -22.82
C GLY A 8 -1.87 -3.62 -23.72
N ALA A 9 -2.28 -2.38 -24.05
CA ALA A 9 -1.33 -1.47 -24.73
C ALA A 9 -1.43 0.02 -24.39
N PRO A 10 -2.60 0.69 -24.40
CA PRO A 10 -2.69 2.11 -24.06
C PRO A 10 -2.77 2.38 -22.55
N ALA A 11 -3.02 1.35 -21.73
CA ALA A 11 -3.20 1.46 -20.27
C ALA A 11 -1.87 1.51 -19.50
N MET A 12 -0.81 0.87 -20.03
CA MET A 12 0.46 0.65 -19.34
C MET A 12 1.13 1.93 -18.82
N GLY A 13 0.93 3.07 -19.50
CA GLY A 13 1.41 4.38 -19.04
C GLY A 13 0.65 4.94 -17.83
N ARG A 14 -0.67 4.73 -17.76
CA ARG A 14 -1.53 5.14 -16.63
C ARG A 14 -1.44 4.17 -15.45
N ASP A 15 -1.16 2.89 -15.72
CA ASP A 15 -0.99 1.87 -14.69
C ASP A 15 0.26 2.12 -13.84
N LYS A 16 1.31 2.67 -14.46
CA LYS A 16 2.53 3.11 -13.76
C LYS A 16 2.25 4.25 -12.76
N GLU A 17 1.43 5.22 -13.14
CA GLU A 17 1.00 6.31 -12.25
C GLU A 17 0.19 5.78 -11.06
N LEU A 18 -0.68 4.78 -11.29
CA LEU A 18 -1.46 4.16 -10.22
C LEU A 18 -0.59 3.37 -9.23
N ALA A 19 0.39 2.61 -9.74
CA ALA A 19 1.33 1.88 -8.91
C ALA A 19 2.20 2.82 -8.06
N GLU A 20 2.62 3.96 -8.62
CA GLU A 20 3.35 5.01 -7.90
C GLU A 20 2.49 5.59 -6.76
N ILE A 21 1.22 5.93 -7.02
CA ILE A 21 0.29 6.41 -5.99
C ILE A 21 0.12 5.39 -4.86
N ILE A 22 -0.09 4.10 -5.19
CA ILE A 22 -0.23 3.03 -4.19
C ILE A 22 1.06 2.89 -3.37
N SER A 23 2.22 2.99 -4.02
CA SER A 23 3.52 2.97 -3.37
C SER A 23 3.68 4.12 -2.38
N ASP A 24 3.34 5.34 -2.79
CA ASP A 24 3.41 6.53 -1.94
C ASP A 24 2.49 6.44 -0.72
N ILE A 25 1.25 5.96 -0.91
CA ILE A 25 0.30 5.70 0.17
C ILE A 25 0.89 4.71 1.18
N LYS A 26 1.42 3.57 0.70
CA LYS A 26 2.03 2.55 1.57
C LYS A 26 3.26 3.08 2.31
N ALA A 27 4.11 3.85 1.63
CA ALA A 27 5.29 4.46 2.23
C ALA A 27 4.92 5.48 3.31
N PHE A 28 3.87 6.27 3.10
CA PHE A 28 3.39 7.23 4.09
C PHE A 28 2.85 6.54 5.35
N ILE A 29 2.04 5.48 5.20
CA ILE A 29 1.55 4.68 6.35
C ILE A 29 2.72 4.11 7.15
N LYS A 30 3.73 3.55 6.49
CA LYS A 30 4.94 3.02 7.18
C LYS A 30 5.71 4.09 7.94
N LYS A 31 5.78 5.32 7.40
CA LYS A 31 6.40 6.45 8.12
C LYS A 31 5.62 6.79 9.38
N LEU A 32 4.29 6.81 9.33
CA LEU A 32 3.45 7.03 10.52
C LEU A 32 3.66 5.95 11.58
N GLU A 33 3.70 4.67 11.18
CA GLU A 33 3.96 3.55 12.09
C GLU A 33 5.34 3.65 12.76
N LEU A 34 6.37 3.99 11.98
CA LEU A 34 7.71 4.21 12.49
C LEU A 34 7.74 5.38 13.49
N TRP A 35 7.09 6.50 13.17
CA TRP A 35 7.07 7.68 14.03
C TRP A 35 6.27 7.47 15.33
N GLU A 36 5.19 6.69 15.27
CA GLU A 36 4.43 6.28 16.44
C GLU A 36 5.29 5.42 17.37
N GLN A 37 5.98 4.41 16.83
CA GLN A 37 6.90 3.57 17.60
C GLN A 37 8.04 4.38 18.22
N ASN A 38 8.67 5.26 17.43
CA ASN A 38 9.72 6.15 17.94
C ASN A 38 9.21 7.05 19.08
N SER A 39 7.96 7.55 18.99
CA SER A 39 7.36 8.35 20.06
C SER A 39 7.14 7.55 21.33
N ILE A 40 6.72 6.27 21.22
CA ILE A 40 6.59 5.34 22.36
C ILE A 40 7.95 5.12 23.02
N ASP A 41 9.00 4.94 22.21
CA ASP A 41 10.35 4.68 22.68
C ASP A 41 11.09 5.95 23.18
N GLY A 42 10.44 7.12 23.08
CA GLY A 42 11.05 8.42 23.41
C GLY A 42 12.10 8.90 22.41
N ASP A 43 12.24 8.22 21.26
CA ASP A 43 13.11 8.65 20.16
C ASP A 43 12.44 9.78 19.37
N THR A 44 12.89 11.01 19.62
CA THR A 44 12.35 12.21 18.97
C THR A 44 13.16 12.67 17.76
N ARG A 45 14.08 11.86 17.23
CA ARG A 45 14.99 12.27 16.13
C ARG A 45 14.31 12.75 14.84
N HIS A 46 13.06 12.33 14.62
CA HIS A 46 12.26 12.76 13.47
C HIS A 46 11.39 13.99 13.76
N PHE A 47 11.41 14.50 14.99
CA PHE A 47 10.63 15.61 15.49
C PHE A 47 11.54 16.66 16.13
N PRO A 48 12.35 17.40 15.34
CA PRO A 48 13.37 18.31 15.88
C PRO A 48 12.81 19.37 16.83
N VAL A 49 11.60 19.88 16.55
CA VAL A 49 10.91 20.86 17.41
C VAL A 49 10.50 20.23 18.75
N LEU A 50 10.11 18.97 18.75
CA LEU A 50 9.77 18.24 19.98
C LEU A 50 11.02 17.95 20.79
N SER A 51 12.10 17.49 20.15
CA SER A 51 13.39 17.29 20.79
C SER A 51 13.85 18.56 21.50
N GLU A 52 13.81 19.70 20.81
CA GLU A 52 14.21 20.99 21.38
C GLU A 52 13.41 21.35 22.63
N LYS A 53 12.08 21.17 22.61
CA LYS A 53 11.22 21.44 23.78
C LYS A 53 11.54 20.52 24.96
N ILE A 54 11.83 19.25 24.72
CA ILE A 54 12.24 18.32 25.78
C ILE A 54 13.58 18.75 26.40
N TYR A 55 14.54 19.17 25.57
CA TYR A 55 15.83 19.67 26.06
C TYR A 55 15.71 20.97 26.87
N GLN A 56 14.74 21.83 26.55
CA GLN A 56 14.48 23.08 27.27
C GLN A 56 13.80 22.85 28.64
N SER A 57 13.10 21.72 28.82
CA SER A 57 12.41 21.35 30.07
C SER A 57 12.87 19.98 30.61
N PRO A 58 14.15 19.81 30.97
CA PRO A 58 14.71 18.49 31.31
C PRO A 58 14.16 17.87 32.60
N LEU A 59 13.51 18.67 33.45
CA LEU A 59 12.87 18.20 34.70
C LEU A 59 11.44 17.69 34.46
N GLU A 60 10.85 17.96 33.29
CA GLU A 60 9.55 17.43 32.89
C GLU A 60 9.76 16.15 32.08
N LEU A 61 9.23 15.03 32.59
CA LEU A 61 9.26 13.78 31.84
C LEU A 61 8.36 13.92 30.62
N TYR A 62 8.92 13.68 29.43
CA TYR A 62 8.15 13.63 28.20
C TYR A 62 7.10 12.50 28.27
N ASP A 63 5.81 12.85 28.21
CA ASP A 63 4.70 11.92 28.06
C ASP A 63 4.29 11.83 26.58
N SER A 64 4.57 10.69 25.96
CA SER A 64 4.31 10.46 24.54
C SER A 64 2.84 10.16 24.22
N LYS A 65 1.98 9.91 25.22
CA LYS A 65 0.59 9.46 25.00
C LYS A 65 -0.18 10.35 24.04
N TYR A 66 -0.10 11.66 24.22
CA TYR A 66 -0.81 12.63 23.37
C TYR A 66 -0.34 12.57 21.91
N HIS A 67 0.97 12.45 21.69
CA HIS A 67 1.55 12.38 20.35
C HIS A 67 1.25 11.05 19.66
N VAL A 68 1.29 9.95 20.41
CA VAL A 68 0.92 8.61 19.94
C VAL A 68 -0.57 8.59 19.54
N GLU A 69 -1.45 9.17 20.35
CA GLU A 69 -2.88 9.26 20.04
C GLU A 69 -3.14 10.04 18.75
N ILE A 70 -2.49 11.20 18.56
CA ILE A 70 -2.59 11.96 17.30
C ILE A 70 -2.09 11.13 16.11
N GLY A 71 -0.92 10.49 16.25
CA GLY A 71 -0.32 9.67 15.19
C GLY A 71 -1.22 8.50 14.79
N SER A 72 -1.78 7.80 15.77
CA SER A 72 -2.72 6.69 15.55
C SER A 72 -3.99 7.17 14.85
N ASN A 73 -4.59 8.27 15.31
CA ASN A 73 -5.77 8.86 14.66
C ASN A 73 -5.50 9.25 13.20
N TRP A 74 -4.34 9.85 12.90
CA TRP A 74 -3.97 10.19 11.51
C TRP A 74 -3.76 8.95 10.66
N LYS A 75 -3.08 7.93 11.19
CA LYS A 75 -2.86 6.65 10.51
C LYS A 75 -4.19 5.98 10.16
N ASP A 76 -5.13 5.92 11.09
CA ASP A 76 -6.43 5.29 10.86
C ASP A 76 -7.28 6.07 9.85
N ASN A 77 -7.34 7.40 9.97
CA ASN A 77 -8.01 8.25 8.99
C ASN A 77 -7.42 8.08 7.58
N PHE A 78 -6.10 8.03 7.48
CA PHE A 78 -5.41 7.86 6.20
C PHE A 78 -5.66 6.47 5.60
N ARG A 79 -5.54 5.41 6.41
CA ARG A 79 -5.86 4.03 6.00
C ARG A 79 -7.29 3.90 5.48
N ASN A 80 -8.25 4.51 6.19
CA ASN A 80 -9.65 4.48 5.77
C ASN A 80 -9.88 5.26 4.46
N ARG A 81 -9.28 6.44 4.31
CA ARG A 81 -9.42 7.25 3.10
C ARG A 81 -8.88 6.55 1.85
N PHE A 82 -7.80 5.78 1.99
CA PHE A 82 -7.12 5.11 0.88
C PHE A 82 -7.31 3.59 0.87
N LYS A 83 -8.34 3.07 1.56
CA LYS A 83 -8.61 1.64 1.70
C LYS A 83 -8.68 0.90 0.36
N HIS A 84 -9.38 1.46 -0.62
CA HIS A 84 -9.54 0.85 -1.94
C HIS A 84 -8.22 0.73 -2.71
N PHE A 85 -7.28 1.67 -2.55
CA PHE A 85 -5.95 1.57 -3.15
C PHE A 85 -5.13 0.40 -2.59
N ASN A 86 -5.31 0.09 -1.30
CA ASN A 86 -4.71 -1.11 -0.71
C ASN A 86 -5.40 -2.39 -1.20
N GLU A 87 -6.72 -2.37 -1.38
CA GLU A 87 -7.50 -3.54 -1.84
C GLU A 87 -7.11 -3.97 -3.26
N ILE A 88 -6.87 -3.01 -4.17
CA ILE A 88 -6.46 -3.29 -5.56
C ILE A 88 -4.94 -3.39 -5.74
N ALA A 89 -4.14 -3.21 -4.68
CA ALA A 89 -2.69 -3.07 -4.80
C ALA A 89 -2.03 -4.28 -5.46
N ILE A 90 -2.50 -5.49 -5.13
CA ILE A 90 -1.97 -6.73 -5.70
C ILE A 90 -2.28 -6.84 -7.19
N VAL A 91 -3.45 -6.34 -7.62
CA VAL A 91 -3.87 -6.32 -9.03
C VAL A 91 -3.01 -5.34 -9.82
N VAL A 92 -2.82 -4.14 -9.30
CA VAL A 92 -1.98 -3.12 -9.96
C VAL A 92 -0.52 -3.55 -10.06
N GLN A 93 0.02 -4.17 -9.00
CA GLN A 93 1.39 -4.69 -9.01
C GLN A 93 1.57 -5.80 -10.06
N PHE A 94 0.60 -6.71 -10.18
CA PHE A 94 0.62 -7.74 -11.22
C PHE A 94 0.61 -7.15 -12.63
N ILE A 95 -0.23 -6.15 -12.90
CA ILE A 95 -0.29 -5.49 -14.22
C ILE A 95 1.06 -4.86 -14.58
N VAL A 96 1.71 -4.19 -13.61
CA VAL A 96 3.01 -3.53 -13.83
C VAL A 96 4.16 -4.54 -13.93
N SER A 97 4.08 -5.66 -13.22
CA SER A 97 5.11 -6.70 -13.21
C SER A 97 4.49 -8.10 -13.27
N PRO A 98 4.04 -8.56 -14.45
CA PRO A 98 3.27 -9.81 -14.59
C PRO A 98 4.02 -11.07 -14.15
N PHE A 99 5.34 -11.05 -14.15
CA PHE A 99 6.19 -12.19 -13.75
C PHE A 99 6.66 -12.12 -12.28
N MET A 100 6.10 -11.21 -11.47
CA MET A 100 6.39 -11.20 -10.05
C MET A 100 5.85 -12.46 -9.36
N GLU A 101 6.54 -12.93 -8.33
CA GLU A 101 6.00 -13.95 -7.43
C GLU A 101 4.76 -13.37 -6.74
N ILE A 102 3.61 -14.02 -6.96
CA ILE A 102 2.31 -13.55 -6.49
C ILE A 102 1.54 -14.71 -5.88
N ASP A 103 0.87 -14.45 -4.76
CA ASP A 103 -0.14 -15.36 -4.23
C ASP A 103 -1.38 -15.26 -5.12
N ILE A 104 -1.57 -16.27 -5.97
CA ILE A 104 -2.68 -16.34 -6.93
C ILE A 104 -4.03 -16.34 -6.21
N GLN A 105 -4.15 -16.96 -5.03
CA GLN A 105 -5.40 -17.00 -4.27
C GLN A 105 -5.73 -15.62 -3.69
N GLN A 106 -4.72 -14.93 -3.16
CA GLN A 106 -4.87 -13.56 -2.69
C GLN A 106 -5.24 -12.62 -3.84
N PHE A 107 -4.62 -12.79 -5.01
CA PHE A 107 -4.94 -12.01 -6.20
C PHE A 107 -6.39 -12.25 -6.66
N ALA A 108 -6.79 -13.51 -6.85
CA ALA A 108 -8.14 -13.86 -7.30
C ALA A 108 -9.21 -13.34 -6.32
N THR A 109 -8.95 -13.43 -5.01
CA THR A 109 -9.83 -12.84 -3.99
C THR A 109 -9.97 -11.34 -4.15
N SER A 110 -8.86 -10.63 -4.37
CA SER A 110 -8.87 -9.18 -4.63
C SER A 110 -9.64 -8.84 -5.91
N VAL A 111 -9.46 -9.62 -6.97
CA VAL A 111 -10.19 -9.41 -8.24
C VAL A 111 -11.69 -9.60 -8.05
N THR A 112 -12.12 -10.71 -7.45
CA THR A 112 -13.53 -11.00 -7.19
C THR A 112 -14.19 -9.95 -6.31
N GLN A 113 -13.52 -9.51 -5.24
CA GLN A 113 -14.07 -8.52 -4.30
C GLN A 113 -14.21 -7.12 -4.91
N ASN A 114 -13.32 -6.73 -5.83
CA ASN A 114 -13.29 -5.37 -6.38
C ASN A 114 -13.92 -5.25 -7.77
N PHE A 115 -13.97 -6.34 -8.55
CA PHE A 115 -14.41 -6.34 -9.95
C PHE A 115 -15.56 -7.31 -10.24
N SER A 116 -16.08 -8.03 -9.22
CA SER A 116 -17.23 -8.95 -9.33
C SER A 116 -17.02 -10.12 -10.30
N GLU A 117 -15.81 -10.70 -10.31
CA GLU A 117 -15.44 -11.83 -11.18
C GLU A 117 -15.43 -13.18 -10.45
N ASP A 118 -15.54 -14.29 -11.18
CA ASP A 118 -15.43 -15.64 -10.63
C ASP A 118 -13.99 -15.96 -10.21
N ILE A 119 -13.81 -16.55 -9.02
CA ILE A 119 -12.49 -16.84 -8.44
C ILE A 119 -11.72 -17.82 -9.32
N ALA A 120 -12.33 -18.95 -9.69
CA ALA A 120 -11.64 -20.01 -10.45
C ALA A 120 -11.27 -19.53 -11.87
N ALA A 121 -12.14 -18.72 -12.48
CA ALA A 121 -11.84 -18.07 -13.76
C ALA A 121 -10.65 -17.10 -13.63
N SER A 122 -10.60 -16.29 -12.56
CA SER A 122 -9.54 -15.32 -12.32
C SER A 122 -8.18 -15.99 -12.10
N GLU A 123 -8.13 -17.10 -11.35
CA GLU A 123 -6.91 -17.88 -11.14
C GLU A 123 -6.33 -18.41 -12.46
N MET A 124 -7.19 -18.97 -13.32
CA MET A 124 -6.77 -19.49 -14.62
C MET A 124 -6.34 -18.38 -15.57
N GLU A 125 -6.97 -17.21 -15.51
CA GLU A 125 -6.63 -16.06 -16.35
C GLU A 125 -5.24 -15.51 -16.05
N VAL A 126 -4.82 -15.49 -14.78
CA VAL A 126 -3.45 -15.09 -14.38
C VAL A 126 -2.40 -15.97 -15.08
N ILE A 127 -2.58 -17.29 -15.01
CA ILE A 127 -1.64 -18.26 -15.59
C ILE A 127 -1.62 -18.13 -17.12
N ALA A 128 -2.79 -18.00 -17.74
CA ALA A 128 -2.91 -17.82 -19.18
C ALA A 128 -2.22 -16.52 -19.64
N PHE A 129 -2.44 -15.42 -18.91
CA PHE A 129 -1.85 -14.12 -19.20
C PHE A 129 -0.31 -14.15 -19.13
N GLN A 130 0.26 -14.76 -18.10
CA GLN A 130 1.71 -14.92 -17.97
C GLN A 130 2.30 -15.74 -19.13
N ASN A 131 1.66 -16.84 -19.50
CA ASN A 131 2.08 -17.67 -20.64
C ASN A 131 2.00 -16.91 -21.97
N ASP A 132 0.91 -16.19 -22.21
CA ASP A 132 0.71 -15.39 -23.44
C ASP A 132 1.77 -14.29 -23.58
N LEU A 133 2.17 -13.65 -22.48
CA LEU A 133 3.24 -12.66 -22.48
C LEU A 133 4.61 -13.29 -22.76
N ALA A 134 4.91 -14.44 -22.15
CA ALA A 134 6.16 -15.15 -22.37
C ALA A 134 6.32 -15.67 -23.82
N LEU A 135 5.21 -15.95 -24.51
CA LEU A 135 5.22 -16.37 -25.91
C LEU A 135 5.34 -15.21 -26.91
N LYS A 136 5.13 -13.97 -26.46
CA LYS A 136 5.22 -12.74 -27.26
C LYS A 136 6.56 -12.01 -27.12
N SER A 137 7.41 -12.42 -26.18
CA SER A 137 8.79 -11.95 -26.00
C SER A 137 9.78 -12.75 -26.82
#